data_AF-G2FG70-F1
#
_entry.id   AF-G2FG70-F1
#
_cell.length_a   1.000
_cell.length_b   1.000
_cell.length_c   1.000
_cell.angle_alpha   90.00
_cell.angle_beta   90.00
_cell.angle_gamma   90.00
#
_symmetry.space_group_name_H-M   'P 1'
#
loop_
_entity.id
_entity.type
_entity.pdbx_description
1 polymer ?
#
loop_
_entity_poly.entity_id
_entity_poly.type
_entity_poly.pdbx_seq_one_letter_code
_entity_poly.pdbx_strand_id
1 'polypeptide(L)' 'MDEAIPSDAHHIHFDQGETETLLELPPGRHTLQLLLGDEQHEPQDPPLISGKITITVQ' A
#
# COMPACT_ATOMS: atom_id res chain seq x y z
N MET A 1 -5.60 -14.34 7.42
CA MET A 1 -4.40 -13.49 7.34
C MET A 1 -4.61 -12.49 8.44
N ASP A 2 -4.18 -12.83 9.66
CA ASP A 2 -4.74 -12.21 10.87
C ASP A 2 -3.66 -11.37 11.57
N GLU A 3 -2.82 -10.71 10.76
CA GLU A 3 -1.75 -9.83 11.24
C GLU A 3 -1.94 -8.44 10.64
N ALA A 4 -1.81 -7.41 11.49
CA ALA A 4 -1.90 -6.03 11.06
C ALA A 4 -0.87 -5.69 9.99
N ILE A 5 -1.28 -4.88 9.01
CA ILE A 5 -0.40 -4.36 7.97
C ILE A 5 0.75 -3.60 8.64
N PRO A 6 2.02 -3.97 8.40
CA PRO A 6 3.15 -3.32 9.05
C PRO A 6 3.17 -1.81 8.79
N SER A 7 3.61 -1.03 9.77
CA SER A 7 3.96 0.37 9.58
C SER A 7 5.47 0.46 9.35
N ASP A 8 5.89 0.34 8.09
CA ASP A 8 7.29 0.38 7.68
C ASP A 8 7.47 1.19 6.39
N ALA A 9 8.71 1.33 5.93
CA ALA A 9 9.05 2.15 4.76
C ALA A 9 8.41 1.69 3.43
N HIS A 10 7.85 0.48 3.37
CA HIS A 10 7.17 -0.07 2.19
C HIS A 10 5.64 0.00 2.27
N HIS A 11 5.08 0.43 3.40
CA HIS A 11 3.64 0.53 3.65
C HIS A 11 3.26 1.95 4.06
N ILE A 12 2.49 2.62 3.21
CA ILE A 12 1.98 3.97 3.48
C ILE A 12 0.50 3.81 3.86
N HIS A 13 0.17 4.14 5.11
CA HIS A 13 -1.19 4.05 5.65
C HIS A 13 -1.96 5.35 5.37
N PHE A 14 -3.23 5.20 4.96
CA PHE A 14 -4.13 6.30 4.60
C PHE A 14 -5.21 6.44 5.69
N ASP A 15 -4.77 6.77 6.91
CA ASP A 15 -5.59 6.68 8.13
C ASP A 15 -6.57 7.85 8.33
N GLN A 16 -6.40 8.95 7.58
CA GLN A 16 -7.16 10.20 7.77
C GLN A 16 -8.13 10.48 6.62
N GLY A 17 -8.39 9.48 5.78
CA GLY A 17 -9.26 9.61 4.60
C GLY A 17 -8.56 10.24 3.41
N GLU A 18 -7.23 10.11 3.33
CA GLU A 18 -6.45 10.48 2.15
C GLU A 18 -6.94 9.69 0.92
N THR A 19 -6.97 10.35 -0.24
CA THR A 19 -7.29 9.70 -1.52
C THR A 19 -6.08 9.55 -2.42
N GLU A 20 -4.99 10.24 -2.09
CA GLU A 20 -3.76 10.31 -2.86
C GLU A 20 -2.57 10.64 -1.96
N THR A 21 -1.37 10.36 -2.46
CA THR A 21 -0.11 10.74 -1.83
C THR A 21 0.93 11.10 -2.87
N LEU A 22 1.93 11.88 -2.48
CA LEU A 22 3.12 12.16 -3.28
C LEU A 22 4.24 11.22 -2.84
N LEU A 23 4.74 10.41 -3.77
CA LEU A 23 5.78 9.43 -3.50
C LEU A 23 7.09 9.83 -4.19
N GLU A 24 8.12 10.10 -3.39
CA GLU A 24 9.48 10.25 -3.90
C GLU A 24 10.13 8.86 -4.01
N LEU A 25 10.56 8.50 -5.21
CA LEU A 25 11.17 7.20 -5.51
C LEU A 25 12.59 7.38 -6.05
N PRO A 26 13.58 6.59 -5.60
CA PRO A 26 14.91 6.61 -6.18
C PRO A 26 14.87 6.07 -7.62
N PRO A 27 15.86 6.40 -8.47
CA PRO A 27 15.98 5.82 -9.82
C PRO A 27 15.95 4.28 -9.77
N GLY A 28 15.16 3.66 -10.64
CA GLY A 28 14.98 2.21 -10.66
C GLY A 28 13.55 1.75 -10.97
N ARG A 29 13.34 0.43 -10.89
CA ARG A 29 12.05 -0.22 -11.12
C ARG A 29 11.34 -0.47 -9.79
N HIS A 30 10.11 0.03 -9.69
CA HIS A 30 9.26 -0.07 -8.50
C HIS A 30 7.94 -0.73 -8.83
N THR A 31 7.33 -1.40 -7.84
CA THR A 31 5.96 -1.91 -7.95
C THR A 31 5.10 -1.32 -6.86
N LEU A 32 3.92 -0.82 -7.23
CA LEU A 32 2.93 -0.29 -6.28
C LEU A 32 1.66 -1.13 -6.33
N GLN A 33 0.98 -1.23 -5.18
CA GLN A 33 -0.27 -1.95 -5.00
C GLN A 33 -1.05 -1.33 -3.85
N LEU A 34 -2.38 -1.29 -3.97
CA LEU A 34 -3.27 -0.92 -2.88
C LEU A 34 -3.85 -2.18 -2.24
N LEU A 35 -3.93 -2.17 -0.92
CA LEU A 35 -4.53 -3.20 -0.08
C LEU A 35 -5.51 -2.50 0.86
N LEU A 36 -6.77 -2.97 0.93
CA LEU A 36 -7.74 -2.47 1.89
C LEU A 36 -7.59 -3.24 3.22
N GLY A 37 -7.25 -2.52 4.28
CA GLY A 37 -7.34 -3.00 5.65
C GLY A 37 -8.71 -2.70 6.28
N ASP A 38 -9.07 -3.45 7.32
CA ASP A 38 -10.23 -3.18 8.20
C ASP A 38 -9.86 -2.25 9.37
N GLU A 39 -10.75 -2.11 10.35
CA GLU A 39 -10.51 -1.23 11.51
C GLU A 39 -9.41 -1.73 12.46
N GLN A 40 -8.97 -2.98 12.35
CA GLN A 40 -7.81 -3.52 13.06
C GLN A 40 -6.51 -3.38 12.25
N HIS A 41 -6.57 -2.75 11.07
CA HIS A 41 -5.48 -2.67 10.08
C HIS A 41 -5.11 -4.06 9.53
N GLU A 42 -6.02 -5.02 9.59
CA GLU A 42 -5.82 -6.36 9.03
C GLU A 42 -6.37 -6.41 7.61
N PRO A 43 -5.75 -7.17 6.69
CA PRO A 43 -6.36 -7.44 5.39
C PRO A 43 -7.74 -8.08 5.56
N GLN A 44 -8.74 -7.63 4.80
CA GLN A 44 -10.04 -8.32 4.80
C GLN A 44 -9.92 -9.79 4.37
N ASP A 45 -10.90 -10.62 4.74
CA ASP A 45 -11.04 -12.00 4.25
C ASP A 45 -12.39 -12.15 3.51
N PRO A 46 -12.40 -12.22 2.17
CA PRO A 46 -11.24 -12.26 1.27
C PRO A 46 -10.56 -10.90 1.11
N PRO A 47 -9.25 -10.86 0.80
CA PRO A 47 -8.53 -9.61 0.73
C PRO A 47 -8.92 -8.81 -0.52
N LEU A 48 -9.26 -7.53 -0.30
CA LEU A 48 -9.49 -6.60 -1.39
C LEU A 48 -8.19 -5.89 -1.75
N ILE A 49 -7.61 -6.28 -2.89
CA ILE A 49 -6.29 -5.83 -3.35
C ILE A 49 -6.39 -5.36 -4.80
N SER A 50 -5.72 -4.26 -5.14
CA SER A 50 -5.59 -3.83 -6.53
C SER A 50 -4.65 -4.74 -7.33
N GLY A 51 -4.68 -4.61 -8.65
CA GLY A 51 -3.57 -5.09 -9.48
C GLY A 51 -2.27 -4.37 -9.14
N LYS A 52 -1.12 -5.04 -9.33
CA LYS A 52 0.20 -4.42 -9.22
C LYS A 52 0.47 -3.56 -10.45
N ILE A 53 0.98 -2.36 -10.23
CA ILE A 53 1.54 -1.52 -11.31
C ILE A 53 3.06 -1.50 -11.20
N THR A 54 3.75 -1.33 -12.34
CA THR A 54 5.20 -1.16 -12.39
C THR A 54 5.52 0.25 -12.88
N ILE A 55 6.39 0.95 -12.15
CA ILE A 55 6.89 2.27 -12.52
C ILE A 55 8.42 2.19 -12.65
N THR A 56 8.99 2.88 -13.63
CA THR A 56 10.45 3.03 -13.75
C THR A 56 10.79 4.51 -13.64
N VAL A 57 11.62 4.86 -12.66
CA VAL A 57 12.11 6.23 -12.42
C VAL A 57 13.52 6.34 -13.00
N GLN A 58 13.77 7.42 -13.74
CA GLN A 58 15.05 7.70 -14.42
C GLN A 58 15.84 8.78 -13.67
#